data_AF-A0A0B8PFG9-F1
#
_entry.id   AF-A0A0B8PFG9-F1
#
_cell.length_a   1.000
_cell.length_b   1.000
_cell.length_c   1.000
_cell.angle_alpha   90.00
_cell.angle_beta   90.00
_cell.angle_gamma   90.00
#
_symmetry.space_group_name_H-M   'P 1'
#
loop_
_entity.id
_entity.type
_entity.pdbx_description
1 polymer ?
#
loop_
_entity_poly.entity_id
_entity_poly.type
_entity_poly.pdbx_seq_one_letter_code
_entity_poly.pdbx_strand_id
1 'polypeptide(L)'
;MNRAANSTLSDVNLVFFLVDGTHWTADDEMVLNKLKAANFPVVLCVNKVDQVKDRNLVMTHMQDMSEKMDFVDIVPISAKQGKNIDVLRKHVREHLPKAIHHFPEEYVTDRSQRFMASEIVREKLMRFTGDELPYSVTVEIERFDYNPDTDGFHINALILVERTGQKKMVIGKGGDKIKTIGREARLDMEELFGRKVYLETWVKVKSGWADDERALRSLGYMDDL
;
A
#
# COMPACT_ATOMS: atom_id res chain seq x y z
N MET A 1 -5.36 13.20 -0.25
CA MET A 1 -4.21 12.44 -0.78
C MET A 1 -2.92 13.25 -0.88
N ASN A 2 -2.89 14.45 -1.50
CA ASN A 2 -1.65 15.27 -1.58
C ASN A 2 -1.07 15.74 -0.22
N ARG A 3 -1.85 15.71 0.86
CA ARG A 3 -1.41 16.06 2.22
C ARG A 3 -0.71 14.92 2.98
N ALA A 4 -1.06 13.66 2.71
CA ALA A 4 -0.48 12.51 3.41
C ALA A 4 0.98 12.30 3.02
N ALA A 5 1.33 12.57 1.75
CA ALA A 5 2.73 12.58 1.29
C ALA A 5 3.55 13.74 1.85
N ASN A 6 2.91 14.86 2.22
CA ASN A 6 3.61 16.05 2.73
C ASN A 6 3.81 16.06 4.24
N SER A 7 3.04 15.27 5.01
CA SER A 7 3.10 15.24 6.49
C SER A 7 4.09 14.21 7.03
N THR A 8 4.44 13.17 6.26
CA THR A 8 5.46 12.19 6.65
C THR A 8 6.88 12.74 6.48
N LEU A 9 7.06 13.82 5.72
CA LEU A 9 8.34 14.38 5.29
C LEU A 9 9.02 15.27 6.35
N SER A 10 8.75 15.13 7.66
CA SER A 10 9.52 15.85 8.69
C SER A 10 10.56 14.97 9.39
N ASP A 11 10.38 13.65 9.41
CA ASP A 11 11.20 12.72 10.21
C ASP A 11 11.63 11.46 9.44
N VAL A 12 11.79 11.56 8.11
CA VAL A 12 12.23 10.43 7.28
C VAL A 12 13.76 10.32 7.25
N ASN A 13 14.29 9.15 7.59
CA ASN A 13 15.75 8.90 7.51
C ASN A 13 16.24 8.42 6.15
N LEU A 14 15.36 7.87 5.30
CA LEU A 14 15.67 7.39 3.95
C LEU A 14 14.39 7.32 3.12
N VAL A 15 14.43 7.82 1.89
CA VAL A 15 13.32 7.70 0.93
C VAL A 15 13.70 6.70 -0.17
N PHE A 16 12.80 5.77 -0.48
CA PHE A 16 12.85 5.00 -1.71
C PHE A 16 11.95 5.65 -2.76
N PHE A 17 12.55 6.20 -3.81
CA PHE A 17 11.81 6.71 -4.96
C PHE A 17 11.70 5.61 -6.02
N LEU A 18 10.48 5.13 -6.28
CA LEU A 18 10.24 4.00 -7.17
C LEU A 18 9.80 4.46 -8.55
N VAL A 19 10.45 3.96 -9.61
CA VAL A 19 10.07 4.19 -11.01
C VAL A 19 9.87 2.89 -11.77
N ASP A 20 9.11 2.94 -12.86
CA ASP A 20 8.71 1.76 -13.64
C ASP A 20 9.64 1.50 -14.83
N GLY A 21 10.60 0.59 -14.67
CA GLY A 21 11.53 0.19 -15.72
C GLY A 21 12.27 1.40 -16.29
N THR A 22 12.12 1.62 -17.60
CA THR A 22 12.71 2.77 -18.29
C THR A 22 11.65 3.82 -18.67
N HIS A 23 10.48 3.77 -18.02
CA HIS A 23 9.38 4.69 -18.27
C HIS A 23 9.46 5.85 -17.29
N TRP A 24 9.50 7.07 -17.83
CA TRP A 24 9.54 8.30 -17.04
C TRP A 24 8.43 9.24 -17.50
N THR A 25 7.59 9.66 -16.56
CA THR A 25 6.39 10.45 -16.82
C THR A 25 6.49 11.82 -16.16
N ALA A 26 5.51 12.69 -16.47
CA ALA A 26 5.39 13.99 -15.79
C ALA A 26 5.13 13.82 -14.28
N ASP A 27 4.46 12.75 -13.87
CA ASP A 27 4.19 12.47 -12.46
C ASP A 27 5.48 12.10 -11.71
N ASP A 28 6.37 11.32 -12.34
CA ASP A 28 7.70 11.00 -11.78
C ASP A 28 8.53 12.27 -11.61
N GLU A 29 8.49 13.17 -12.60
CA GLU A 29 9.17 14.47 -12.53
C GLU A 29 8.59 15.36 -11.41
N MET A 30 7.26 15.33 -11.20
CA MET A 30 6.63 16.05 -10.08
C MET A 30 7.08 15.53 -8.72
N VAL A 31 7.21 14.20 -8.56
CA VAL A 31 7.71 13.60 -7.31
C VAL A 31 9.17 13.97 -7.10
N LEU A 32 10.01 13.85 -8.13
CA LEU A 32 11.42 14.23 -8.09
C LEU A 32 11.60 15.67 -7.61
N ASN A 33 10.82 16.62 -8.14
CA ASN A 33 10.92 18.03 -7.75
C ASN A 33 10.57 18.27 -6.27
N LYS A 34 9.64 17.50 -5.70
CA LYS A 34 9.35 17.53 -4.26
C LYS A 34 10.50 16.96 -3.44
N LEU A 35 11.10 15.85 -3.89
CA LEU A 35 12.24 15.23 -3.21
C LEU A 35 13.46 16.16 -3.17
N LYS A 36 13.74 16.86 -4.28
CA LYS A 36 14.78 17.90 -4.35
C LYS A 36 14.55 19.02 -3.32
N ALA A 37 13.31 19.46 -3.16
CA ALA A 37 12.96 20.51 -2.22
C ALA A 37 13.03 20.05 -0.75
N ALA A 38 12.72 18.78 -0.49
CA ALA A 38 12.68 18.20 0.85
C ALA A 38 14.07 17.81 1.40
N ASN A 39 15.06 17.63 0.53
CA ASN A 39 16.47 17.36 0.87
C ASN A 39 16.68 16.14 1.78
N PHE A 40 15.91 15.08 1.55
CA PHE A 40 16.10 13.78 2.19
C PHE A 40 17.16 12.94 1.44
N PRO A 41 17.85 12.01 2.11
CA PRO A 41 18.59 10.96 1.42
C PRO A 41 17.61 10.09 0.63
N VAL A 42 17.81 10.01 -0.68
CA VAL A 42 16.94 9.26 -1.59
C VAL A 42 17.73 8.18 -2.31
N VAL A 43 17.21 6.94 -2.28
CA VAL A 43 17.65 5.86 -3.17
C VAL A 43 16.61 5.70 -4.28
N LEU A 44 17.06 5.77 -5.53
CA LEU A 44 16.20 5.54 -6.69
C LEU A 44 16.08 4.03 -6.95
N CYS A 45 14.87 3.53 -6.93
CA CYS A 45 14.53 2.14 -7.18
C CYS A 45 13.94 2.01 -8.58
N VAL A 46 14.73 1.53 -9.54
CA VAL A 46 14.25 1.24 -10.90
C VAL A 46 13.60 -0.13 -10.90
N ASN A 47 12.28 -0.21 -10.79
CA ASN A 47 11.55 -1.48 -10.60
C ASN A 47 11.19 -2.15 -11.94
N LYS A 48 10.71 -3.40 -11.87
CA LYS A 48 10.28 -4.19 -13.03
C LYS A 48 11.36 -4.38 -14.10
N VAL A 49 12.64 -4.39 -13.71
CA VAL A 49 13.75 -4.62 -14.66
C VAL A 49 13.71 -6.01 -15.30
N ASP A 50 12.93 -6.94 -14.73
CA ASP A 50 12.64 -8.24 -15.34
C ASP A 50 11.76 -8.15 -16.60
N GLN A 51 11.03 -7.03 -16.78
CA GLN A 51 10.18 -6.79 -17.94
C GLN A 51 10.91 -6.01 -19.05
N VAL A 52 12.08 -5.44 -18.74
CA VAL A 52 12.89 -4.70 -19.71
C VAL A 52 13.77 -5.70 -20.48
N LYS A 53 13.46 -5.90 -21.76
CA LYS A 53 14.17 -6.88 -22.62
C LYS A 53 15.62 -6.51 -22.86
N ASP A 54 15.91 -5.23 -23.05
CA ASP A 54 17.26 -4.73 -23.29
C ASP A 54 17.86 -4.12 -22.02
N ARG A 55 18.88 -4.78 -21.48
CA ARG A 55 19.58 -4.33 -20.27
C ARG A 55 20.34 -3.02 -20.50
N ASN A 56 20.74 -2.70 -21.73
CA ASN A 56 21.44 -1.45 -22.01
C ASN A 56 20.52 -0.26 -21.76
N LEU A 57 19.22 -0.39 -22.07
CA LEU A 57 18.24 0.68 -21.79
C LEU A 57 18.13 0.98 -20.29
N VAL A 58 18.21 -0.05 -19.42
CA VAL A 58 18.21 0.16 -17.97
C VAL A 58 19.45 0.94 -17.55
N MET A 59 20.63 0.60 -18.07
CA MET A 59 21.87 1.30 -17.75
C MET A 59 21.86 2.76 -18.21
N THR A 60 21.42 3.02 -19.45
CA THR A 60 21.28 4.39 -19.97
C THR A 60 20.26 5.18 -19.15
N HIS A 61 19.12 4.58 -18.84
CA HIS A 61 18.12 5.24 -18.00
C HIS A 61 18.67 5.59 -16.62
N MET A 62 19.41 4.68 -15.97
CA MET A 62 20.05 4.96 -14.68
C MET A 62 21.07 6.10 -14.78
N GLN A 63 21.81 6.21 -15.88
CA GLN A 63 22.73 7.33 -16.13
C GLN A 63 21.95 8.64 -16.25
N ASP A 64 20.91 8.69 -17.08
CA ASP A 64 20.06 9.87 -17.23
C ASP A 64 19.45 10.31 -15.88
N MET A 65 19.06 9.34 -15.05
CA MET A 65 18.50 9.63 -13.72
C MET A 65 19.57 10.16 -12.76
N SER A 66 20.80 9.66 -12.82
CA SER A 66 21.89 10.15 -11.97
C SER A 66 22.21 11.64 -12.19
N GLU A 67 21.92 12.17 -13.37
CA GLU A 67 22.08 13.60 -13.67
C GLU A 67 20.94 14.46 -13.12
N LYS A 68 19.78 13.86 -12.82
CA LYS A 68 18.60 14.60 -12.37
C LYS A 68 18.68 15.01 -10.90
N MET A 69 19.26 14.19 -10.04
CA MET A 69 19.37 14.44 -8.59
C MET A 69 20.53 13.63 -8.03
N ASP A 70 21.17 14.13 -6.98
CA ASP A 70 22.18 13.39 -6.22
C ASP A 70 21.49 12.34 -5.35
N PHE A 71 21.35 11.13 -5.90
CA PHE A 71 20.81 9.97 -5.18
C PHE A 71 21.91 9.33 -4.34
N VAL A 72 21.53 8.80 -3.17
CA VAL A 72 22.40 7.95 -2.34
C VAL A 72 22.85 6.72 -3.12
N ASP A 73 21.92 6.12 -3.87
CA ASP A 73 22.18 5.01 -4.77
C ASP A 73 21.06 4.90 -5.83
N ILE A 74 21.36 4.25 -6.95
CA ILE A 74 20.38 3.91 -7.99
C ILE A 74 20.39 2.40 -8.16
N VAL A 75 19.33 1.75 -7.69
CA VAL A 75 19.24 0.30 -7.60
C VAL A 75 18.21 -0.24 -8.58
N PRO A 76 18.63 -1.00 -9.61
CA PRO A 76 17.70 -1.72 -10.47
C PRO A 76 17.14 -2.94 -9.73
N ILE A 77 15.84 -3.00 -9.51
CA ILE A 77 15.17 -4.06 -8.74
C ILE A 77 14.11 -4.79 -9.57
N SER A 78 13.82 -6.02 -9.16
CA SER A 78 12.56 -6.67 -9.49
C SER A 78 11.88 -7.03 -8.19
N ALA A 79 10.90 -6.23 -7.76
CA ALA A 79 10.14 -6.50 -6.55
C ALA A 79 9.44 -7.86 -6.61
N LYS A 80 8.96 -8.25 -7.80
CA LYS A 80 8.29 -9.54 -8.03
C LYS A 80 9.23 -10.74 -7.88
N GLN A 81 10.47 -10.62 -8.38
CA GLN A 81 11.46 -11.71 -8.34
C GLN A 81 12.40 -11.63 -7.12
N GLY A 82 12.27 -10.59 -6.29
CA GLY A 82 13.16 -10.34 -5.14
C GLY A 82 14.57 -9.86 -5.52
N LYS A 83 14.82 -9.50 -6.79
CA LYS A 83 16.14 -9.09 -7.26
C LYS A 83 16.55 -7.75 -6.64
N ASN A 84 17.75 -7.72 -6.04
CA ASN A 84 18.39 -6.55 -5.42
C ASN A 84 17.60 -5.94 -4.24
N ILE A 85 16.63 -6.66 -3.67
CA ILE A 85 15.90 -6.22 -2.48
C ILE A 85 16.79 -6.25 -1.22
N ASP A 86 17.78 -7.13 -1.20
CA ASP A 86 18.83 -7.19 -0.19
C ASP A 86 19.68 -5.90 -0.15
N VAL A 87 19.98 -5.32 -1.31
CA VAL A 87 20.68 -4.03 -1.41
C VAL A 87 19.85 -2.91 -0.77
N LEU A 88 18.54 -2.87 -1.03
CA LEU A 88 17.65 -1.91 -0.39
C LEU A 88 17.60 -2.11 1.13
N ARG A 89 17.52 -3.36 1.62
CA ARG A 89 17.57 -3.65 3.07
C ARG A 89 18.86 -3.17 3.71
N LYS A 90 19.98 -3.25 3.00
CA LYS A 90 21.27 -2.73 3.45
C LYS A 90 21.22 -1.21 3.61
N HIS A 91 20.72 -0.50 2.60
CA HIS A 91 20.53 0.96 2.67
C HIS A 91 19.64 1.38 3.85
N VAL A 92 18.50 0.69 4.07
CA VAL A 92 17.66 0.94 5.26
C VAL A 92 18.49 0.81 6.53
N ARG A 93 19.22 -0.30 6.70
CA ARG A 93 20.02 -0.54 7.92
C ARG A 93 21.09 0.52 8.14
N GLU A 94 21.74 1.00 7.08
CA GLU A 94 22.79 2.01 7.16
C GLU A 94 22.26 3.41 7.51
N HIS A 95 21.00 3.70 7.16
CA HIS A 95 20.37 4.99 7.42
C HIS A 95 19.50 5.01 8.68
N LEU A 96 19.35 3.88 9.37
CA LEU A 96 18.64 3.85 10.67
C LEU A 96 19.48 4.56 11.74
N PRO A 97 18.95 5.62 12.39
CA PRO A 97 19.66 6.30 13.45
C PRO A 97 19.78 5.38 14.68
N LYS A 98 20.82 5.60 15.47
CA LYS A 98 20.93 4.95 16.78
C LYS A 98 19.84 5.52 17.69
N ALA A 99 18.78 4.76 17.90
CA ALA A 99 17.65 5.12 18.74
C ALA A 99 17.19 3.91 19.56
N ILE A 100 16.33 4.16 20.55
CA ILE A 100 15.58 3.09 21.19
C ILE A 100 14.57 2.54 20.17
N HIS A 101 14.30 1.24 20.22
CA HIS A 101 13.20 0.69 19.44
C HIS A 101 11.89 1.30 19.98
N HIS A 102 11.21 2.06 19.12
CA HIS A 102 9.91 2.66 19.47
C HIS A 102 8.81 1.59 19.62
N PHE A 103 8.99 0.43 18.99
CA PHE A 103 8.06 -0.70 19.04
C PHE A 103 8.76 -1.96 19.58
N PRO A 104 8.12 -2.75 20.47
CA PRO A 104 8.61 -4.06 20.89
C PRO A 104 8.81 -5.04 19.71
N GLU A 105 9.68 -6.03 19.89
CA GLU A 105 9.98 -7.05 18.84
C GLU A 105 8.76 -7.88 18.46
N GLU A 106 7.90 -8.20 19.43
CA GLU A 106 6.67 -8.97 19.23
C GLU A 106 5.41 -8.08 19.10
N TYR A 107 5.58 -6.81 18.73
CA TYR A 107 4.47 -5.87 18.65
C TYR A 107 3.56 -6.15 17.44
N VAL A 108 2.73 -7.18 17.55
CA VAL A 108 1.58 -7.40 16.67
C VAL A 108 0.44 -6.55 17.21
N THR A 109 0.30 -5.32 16.70
CA THR A 109 -0.86 -4.52 17.08
C THR A 109 -2.12 -5.14 16.46
N ASP A 110 -3.21 -5.24 17.22
CA ASP A 110 -4.55 -5.50 16.66
C ASP A 110 -4.88 -4.46 15.57
N ARG A 111 -4.42 -3.20 15.74
CA ARG A 111 -4.44 -2.17 14.68
C ARG A 111 -3.73 -2.64 13.39
N SER A 112 -2.59 -3.32 13.48
CA SER A 112 -1.89 -3.87 12.30
C SER A 112 -2.65 -5.03 11.67
N GLN A 113 -3.23 -5.97 12.44
CA GLN A 113 -4.01 -7.06 11.86
C GLN A 113 -5.30 -6.55 11.22
N ARG A 114 -5.99 -5.60 11.87
CA ARG A 114 -7.16 -4.90 11.34
C ARG A 114 -6.82 -4.10 10.08
N PHE A 115 -5.70 -3.38 10.10
CA PHE A 115 -5.19 -2.66 8.93
C PHE A 115 -4.86 -3.62 7.79
N MET A 116 -4.09 -4.67 8.05
CA MET A 116 -3.74 -5.70 7.06
C MET A 116 -4.98 -6.36 6.47
N ALA A 117 -5.99 -6.65 7.30
CA ALA A 117 -7.26 -7.18 6.82
C ALA A 117 -7.97 -6.18 5.87
N SER A 118 -7.97 -4.88 6.21
CA SER A 118 -8.50 -3.84 5.32
C SER A 118 -7.74 -3.74 4.00
N GLU A 119 -6.39 -3.83 4.04
CA GLU A 119 -5.54 -3.79 2.85
C GLU A 119 -5.73 -5.03 1.96
N ILE A 120 -5.86 -6.22 2.55
CA ILE A 120 -6.12 -7.45 1.80
C ILE A 120 -7.44 -7.33 1.04
N VAL A 121 -8.52 -6.90 1.70
CA VAL A 121 -9.81 -6.69 1.01
C VAL A 121 -9.69 -5.62 -0.06
N ARG A 122 -8.96 -4.53 0.19
CA ARG A 122 -8.73 -3.47 -0.79
C ARG A 122 -7.94 -3.96 -2.01
N GLU A 123 -6.93 -4.79 -1.81
CA GLU A 123 -6.18 -5.44 -2.88
C GLU A 123 -7.08 -6.32 -3.75
N LYS A 124 -7.94 -7.15 -3.13
CA LYS A 124 -8.92 -7.96 -3.87
C LYS A 124 -9.92 -7.11 -4.63
N LEU A 125 -10.38 -6.01 -4.04
CA LEU A 125 -11.22 -5.04 -4.75
C LEU A 125 -10.51 -4.54 -6.01
N MET A 126 -9.31 -3.98 -5.87
CA MET A 126 -8.53 -3.48 -7.02
C MET A 126 -8.33 -4.57 -8.09
N ARG A 127 -7.96 -5.78 -7.68
CA ARG A 127 -7.71 -6.91 -8.57
C ARG A 127 -8.96 -7.36 -9.35
N PHE A 128 -10.13 -7.40 -8.72
CA PHE A 128 -11.35 -7.96 -9.32
C PHE A 128 -12.32 -6.92 -9.89
N THR A 129 -12.17 -5.63 -9.55
CA THR A 129 -13.01 -4.55 -10.06
C THR A 129 -12.39 -3.76 -11.20
N GLY A 130 -11.07 -3.84 -11.42
CA GLY A 130 -10.37 -3.13 -12.51
C GLY A 130 -10.19 -1.63 -12.25
N ASP A 131 -9.85 -0.88 -13.29
CA ASP A 131 -9.23 0.46 -13.21
C ASP A 131 -10.13 1.60 -12.68
N GLU A 132 -11.46 1.46 -12.71
CA GLU A 132 -12.37 2.59 -12.40
C GLU A 132 -12.76 2.75 -10.92
N LEU A 133 -12.57 1.71 -10.10
CA LEU A 133 -13.00 1.70 -8.70
C LEU A 133 -11.95 2.13 -7.65
N PRO A 134 -10.63 1.88 -7.81
CA PRO A 134 -9.64 1.93 -6.72
C PRO A 134 -9.60 3.23 -5.91
N TYR A 135 -9.77 4.38 -6.56
CA TYR A 135 -9.56 5.69 -5.91
C TYR A 135 -10.76 6.19 -5.09
N SER A 136 -11.92 5.53 -5.19
CA SER A 136 -13.19 5.98 -4.59
C SER A 136 -13.77 4.99 -3.56
N VAL A 137 -12.97 4.01 -3.16
CA VAL A 137 -13.39 2.91 -2.30
C VAL A 137 -12.58 2.93 -1.03
N THR A 138 -13.27 2.87 0.10
CA THR A 138 -12.65 2.66 1.41
C THR A 138 -13.08 1.32 1.96
N VAL A 139 -12.13 0.63 2.59
CA VAL A 139 -12.42 -0.57 3.38
C VAL A 139 -12.22 -0.22 4.84
N GLU A 140 -13.27 -0.40 5.63
CA GLU A 140 -13.23 -0.28 7.08
C GLU A 140 -13.48 -1.66 7.67
N ILE A 141 -12.65 -2.10 8.61
CA ILE A 141 -13.00 -3.27 9.42
C ILE A 141 -13.88 -2.76 10.55
N GLU A 142 -15.13 -3.21 10.65
CA GLU A 142 -16.07 -2.85 11.72
C GLU A 142 -15.90 -3.78 12.93
N ARG A 143 -15.53 -5.04 12.69
CA ARG A 143 -15.34 -6.06 13.72
C ARG A 143 -14.11 -6.91 13.43
N PHE A 144 -13.34 -7.21 14.46
CA PHE A 144 -12.20 -8.13 14.39
C PHE A 144 -12.10 -8.79 15.76
N ASP A 145 -12.74 -9.95 15.92
CA ASP A 145 -12.80 -10.65 17.19
C ASP A 145 -12.13 -12.02 17.08
N TYR A 146 -11.34 -12.37 18.08
CA TYR A 146 -10.87 -13.73 18.25
C TYR A 146 -11.99 -14.61 18.81
N ASN A 147 -12.22 -15.76 18.19
CA ASN A 147 -13.16 -16.78 18.62
C ASN A 147 -12.39 -17.98 19.20
N PRO A 148 -12.42 -18.17 20.54
CA PRO A 148 -11.75 -19.28 21.20
C PRO A 148 -12.29 -20.66 20.80
N ASP A 149 -13.57 -20.77 20.45
CA ASP A 149 -14.22 -22.06 20.16
C ASP A 149 -13.77 -22.63 18.80
N THR A 150 -13.45 -21.76 17.84
CA THR A 150 -13.00 -22.15 16.50
C THR A 150 -11.51 -21.91 16.27
N ASP A 151 -10.79 -21.42 17.29
CA ASP A 151 -9.38 -21.02 17.22
C ASP A 151 -9.09 -20.07 16.04
N GLY A 152 -10.02 -19.12 15.81
CA GLY A 152 -10.05 -18.31 14.58
C GLY A 152 -10.51 -16.87 14.79
N PHE A 153 -10.58 -16.10 13.72
CA PHE A 153 -11.05 -14.71 13.73
C PHE A 153 -12.41 -14.55 13.06
N HIS A 154 -13.29 -13.74 13.65
CA HIS A 154 -14.51 -13.22 13.01
C HIS A 154 -14.25 -11.77 12.61
N ILE A 155 -14.24 -11.51 11.30
CA ILE A 155 -13.93 -10.21 10.73
C ILE A 155 -15.14 -9.69 9.93
N ASN A 156 -15.55 -8.45 10.17
CA ASN A 156 -16.57 -7.76 9.38
C ASN A 156 -15.91 -6.59 8.64
N ALA A 157 -15.86 -6.68 7.31
CA ALA A 157 -15.31 -5.66 6.44
C ALA A 157 -16.44 -4.90 5.74
N LEU A 158 -16.46 -3.58 5.92
CA LEU A 158 -17.35 -2.64 5.26
C LEU A 158 -16.64 -1.94 4.11
N ILE A 159 -17.15 -2.14 2.90
CA ILE A 159 -16.70 -1.52 1.66
C ILE A 159 -17.59 -0.32 1.39
N LEU A 160 -17.01 0.87 1.54
CA LEU A 160 -17.65 2.15 1.30
C LEU A 160 -17.38 2.61 -0.12
N VAL A 161 -18.43 2.99 -0.83
CA VAL A 161 -18.36 3.55 -2.19
C VAL A 161 -19.16 4.84 -2.28
N GLU A 162 -18.80 5.71 -3.21
CA GLU A 162 -19.45 7.02 -3.36
C GLU A 162 -20.77 6.96 -4.12
N ARG A 163 -20.89 6.06 -5.10
CA ARG A 163 -22.03 6.01 -6.04
C ARG A 163 -22.68 4.64 -6.08
N THR A 164 -23.99 4.62 -6.32
CA THR A 164 -24.76 3.38 -6.46
C THR A 164 -24.26 2.50 -7.62
N GLY A 165 -23.73 3.10 -8.69
CA GLY A 165 -23.09 2.37 -9.80
C GLY A 165 -21.89 1.54 -9.32
N GLN A 166 -21.01 2.15 -8.53
CA GLN A 166 -19.85 1.47 -7.93
C GLN A 166 -20.29 0.33 -7.02
N LYS A 167 -21.34 0.53 -6.20
CA LYS A 167 -21.90 -0.55 -5.37
C LYS A 167 -22.33 -1.75 -6.22
N LYS A 168 -23.00 -1.52 -7.36
CA LYS A 168 -23.39 -2.60 -8.28
C LYS A 168 -22.16 -3.28 -8.89
N MET A 169 -21.12 -2.53 -9.22
CA MET A 169 -19.87 -3.09 -9.74
C MET A 169 -19.19 -4.00 -8.73
N VAL A 170 -19.07 -3.57 -7.46
CA VAL A 170 -18.45 -4.38 -6.38
C VAL A 170 -19.25 -5.67 -6.15
N ILE A 171 -20.58 -5.58 -6.08
CA ILE A 171 -21.44 -6.75 -5.88
C ILE A 171 -21.33 -7.70 -7.08
N GLY A 172 -21.33 -7.17 -8.30
CA GLY A 172 -21.36 -7.95 -9.53
C GLY A 172 -22.72 -8.61 -9.78
N LYS A 173 -22.84 -9.31 -10.92
CA LYS A 173 -24.06 -10.05 -11.27
C LYS A 173 -24.29 -11.15 -10.22
N GLY A 174 -25.49 -11.21 -9.63
CA GLY A 174 -25.85 -12.24 -8.64
C GLY A 174 -25.03 -12.23 -7.34
N GLY A 175 -24.24 -11.19 -7.09
CA GLY A 175 -23.29 -11.16 -5.96
C GLY A 175 -22.00 -11.96 -6.20
N ASP A 176 -21.74 -12.43 -7.42
CA ASP A 176 -20.61 -13.31 -7.71
C ASP A 176 -19.25 -12.63 -7.47
N LYS A 177 -19.18 -11.31 -7.72
CA LYS A 177 -17.92 -10.58 -7.58
C LYS A 177 -17.57 -10.35 -6.11
N ILE A 178 -18.53 -9.90 -5.30
CA ILE A 178 -18.29 -9.72 -3.85
C ILE A 178 -18.01 -11.06 -3.15
N LYS A 179 -18.65 -12.16 -3.59
CA LYS A 179 -18.32 -13.52 -3.12
C LYS A 179 -16.88 -13.90 -3.44
N THR A 180 -16.42 -13.61 -4.66
CA THR A 180 -15.04 -13.87 -5.07
C THR A 180 -14.06 -13.05 -4.24
N ILE A 181 -14.31 -11.74 -4.11
CA ILE A 181 -13.50 -10.83 -3.29
C ILE A 181 -13.39 -11.34 -1.85
N GLY A 182 -14.52 -11.65 -1.20
CA GLY A 182 -14.55 -12.16 0.17
C GLY A 182 -13.83 -13.51 0.31
N ARG A 183 -14.01 -14.43 -0.65
CA ARG A 183 -13.32 -15.73 -0.63
C ARG A 183 -11.80 -15.58 -0.71
N GLU A 184 -11.31 -14.82 -1.68
CA GLU A 184 -9.87 -14.64 -1.88
C GLU A 184 -9.24 -13.84 -0.73
N ALA A 185 -9.93 -12.80 -0.23
CA ALA A 185 -9.45 -12.03 0.92
C ALA A 185 -9.35 -12.90 2.17
N ARG A 186 -10.34 -13.77 2.41
CA ARG A 186 -10.33 -14.71 3.53
C ARG A 186 -9.15 -15.68 3.44
N LEU A 187 -8.84 -16.22 2.25
CA LEU A 187 -7.72 -17.15 2.07
C LEU A 187 -6.37 -16.49 2.39
N ASP A 188 -6.13 -15.29 1.87
CA ASP A 188 -4.93 -14.51 2.18
C ASP A 188 -4.82 -14.18 3.67
N MET A 189 -5.94 -13.84 4.33
CA MET A 189 -5.97 -13.61 5.78
C MET A 189 -5.66 -14.89 6.58
N GLU A 190 -6.19 -16.05 6.16
CA GLU A 190 -5.88 -17.33 6.83
C GLU A 190 -4.39 -17.68 6.73
N GLU A 191 -3.79 -17.44 5.57
CA GLU A 191 -2.35 -17.63 5.36
C GLU A 191 -1.53 -16.65 6.22
N LEU A 192 -1.88 -15.37 6.21
CA LEU A 192 -1.17 -14.33 6.95
C LEU A 192 -1.27 -14.51 8.47
N PHE A 193 -2.45 -14.86 8.98
CA PHE A 193 -2.70 -14.98 10.41
C PHE A 193 -2.44 -16.39 10.96
N GLY A 194 -2.24 -17.38 10.10
CA GLY A 194 -2.04 -18.78 10.50
C GLY A 194 -3.24 -19.41 11.21
N ARG A 195 -4.44 -18.85 11.04
CA ARG A 195 -5.66 -19.21 11.76
C ARG A 195 -6.87 -19.19 10.83
N LYS A 196 -7.96 -19.86 11.23
CA LYS A 196 -9.20 -19.81 10.46
C LYS A 196 -9.83 -18.41 10.53
N VAL A 197 -10.40 -17.97 9.42
CA VAL A 197 -11.03 -16.65 9.31
C VAL A 197 -12.45 -16.80 8.79
N TYR A 198 -13.40 -16.27 9.56
CA TYR A 198 -14.77 -16.04 9.11
C TYR A 198 -14.89 -14.56 8.71
N LEU A 199 -14.94 -14.30 7.41
CA LEU A 199 -14.98 -12.95 6.84
C LEU A 199 -16.38 -12.64 6.29
N GLU A 200 -17.01 -11.60 6.82
CA GLU A 200 -18.22 -11.01 6.28
C GLU A 200 -17.90 -9.70 5.56
N THR A 201 -18.34 -9.55 4.31
CA THR A 201 -18.11 -8.34 3.52
C THR A 201 -19.41 -7.64 3.19
N TRP A 202 -19.50 -6.35 3.50
CA TRP A 202 -20.66 -5.50 3.24
C TRP A 202 -20.32 -4.38 2.27
N VAL A 203 -21.28 -3.95 1.45
CA VAL A 203 -21.08 -2.81 0.53
C VAL A 203 -22.12 -1.74 0.80
N LYS A 204 -21.67 -0.54 1.18
CA LYS A 204 -22.52 0.60 1.52
C LYS A 204 -22.15 1.82 0.68
N VAL A 205 -23.17 2.51 0.18
CA VAL A 205 -22.98 3.81 -0.49
C VAL A 205 -22.95 4.86 0.60
N LYS A 206 -21.90 5.67 0.64
CA LYS A 206 -21.79 6.87 1.48
C LYS A 206 -21.33 7.99 0.53
N SER A 207 -22.12 9.04 0.36
CA SER A 207 -21.72 10.20 -0.46
C SER A 207 -20.96 11.21 0.40
N GLY A 208 -19.89 11.82 -0.13
CA GLY A 208 -19.18 12.93 0.53
C GLY A 208 -18.28 12.53 1.72
N TRP A 209 -17.89 11.26 1.84
CA TRP A 209 -17.01 10.82 2.94
C TRP A 209 -15.53 11.15 2.71
N ALA A 210 -15.11 11.33 1.45
CA ALA A 210 -13.75 11.76 1.12
C ALA A 210 -13.43 13.18 1.68
N ASP A 211 -14.48 13.99 1.87
CA ASP A 211 -14.41 15.35 2.45
C ASP A 211 -14.75 15.38 3.95
N ASP A 212 -15.11 14.24 4.55
CA ASP A 212 -15.52 14.15 5.96
C ASP A 212 -14.30 13.86 6.84
N GLU A 213 -13.71 14.90 7.44
CA GLU A 213 -12.56 14.83 8.37
C GLU A 213 -12.74 13.79 9.48
N ARG A 214 -13.98 13.49 9.87
CA ARG A 214 -14.29 12.50 10.91
C ARG A 214 -14.14 11.06 10.42
N ALA A 215 -14.35 10.81 9.13
CA ALA A 215 -14.14 9.51 8.50
C ALA A 215 -12.64 9.25 8.26
N LEU A 216 -11.85 10.28 7.96
CA LEU A 216 -10.40 10.16 7.84
C LEU A 216 -9.72 9.74 9.16
N ARG A 217 -10.24 10.20 10.30
CA ARG A 217 -9.75 9.80 11.64
C ARG A 217 -9.99 8.33 11.97
N SER A 218 -11.16 7.77 11.66
CA SER A 218 -11.46 6.35 11.92
C SER A 218 -10.69 5.39 11.01
N LEU A 219 -10.12 5.93 9.91
CA LEU A 219 -9.33 5.19 8.93
C LEU A 219 -7.81 5.31 9.14
N GLY A 220 -7.37 6.00 10.21
CA GLY A 220 -5.94 6.15 10.53
C GLY A 220 -5.17 7.12 9.62
N TYR A 221 -5.86 8.00 8.89
CA TYR A 221 -5.25 8.99 7.98
C TYR A 221 -5.06 10.38 8.60
N MET A 222 -5.27 10.52 9.92
CA MET A 222 -4.78 11.67 10.69
C MET A 222 -3.86 11.14 11.77
N ASP A 223 -2.63 11.66 11.79
CA ASP A 223 -1.71 11.46 12.91
C ASP A 223 -2.40 11.94 14.19
N ASP A 224 -2.48 11.04 15.17
CA ASP A 224 -2.72 11.45 16.56
C ASP A 224 -1.47 12.27 16.96
N LEU A 225 -1.66 13.60 17.08
CA LEU A 225 -0.70 14.52 17.70
C LEU A 225 -0.30 14.05 19.10
#